data_AF-A0A954W2Q6-F1
#
_entry.id   AF-A0A954W2Q6-F1
#
_cell.length_a   1.000
_cell.length_b   1.000
_cell.length_c   1.000
_cell.angle_alpha   90.00
_cell.angle_beta   90.00
_cell.angle_gamma   90.00
#
_symmetry.space_group_name_H-M   'P 1'
#
loop_
_entity.id
_entity.type
_entity.pdbx_description
1 polymer ?
#
loop_
_entity_poly.entity_id
_entity_poly.type
_entity_poly.pdbx_seq_one_letter_code
_entity_poly.pdbx_strand_id
1 'polypeptide(L)'
;ERLGMRNVDLVEMVGQVSSFVDKAGKDASPRRARIRQIAELSADFYRQLMRGLSGLEVSGDETLRAALTATISHWRGDAELASACLDRCLDTTLQVEANANQATLLECWFDDLWLLTHGMTPAAIGS
;
A
#
# COMPACT_ATOMS: atom_id res chain seq x y z
N GLU A 1 -22.52 5.27 -24.66
CA GLU A 1 -21.31 4.53 -24.24
C GLU A 1 -20.42 5.45 -23.40
N ARG A 2 -19.67 4.88 -22.43
CA ARG A 2 -18.74 5.51 -21.45
C ARG A 2 -19.33 5.93 -20.10
N LEU A 3 -19.40 4.98 -19.16
CA LEU A 3 -19.13 5.17 -17.72
C LEU A 3 -18.58 3.87 -17.11
N GLY A 4 -17.55 3.30 -17.73
CA GLY A 4 -16.69 2.31 -17.08
C GLY A 4 -15.66 3.04 -16.23
N MET A 5 -16.09 3.72 -15.17
CA MET A 5 -15.16 4.22 -14.16
C MET A 5 -14.54 2.99 -13.51
N ARG A 6 -13.25 2.79 -13.80
CA ARG A 6 -12.44 1.68 -13.28
C ARG A 6 -12.47 1.74 -11.76
N ASN A 7 -13.39 1.00 -11.16
CA ASN A 7 -13.17 0.43 -9.84
C ASN A 7 -11.87 -0.37 -10.01
N VAL A 8 -10.77 0.10 -9.43
CA VAL A 8 -9.55 -0.70 -9.36
C VAL A 8 -9.98 -1.97 -8.66
N ASP A 9 -10.03 -3.07 -9.40
CA ASP A 9 -10.38 -4.35 -8.81
C ASP A 9 -9.23 -4.71 -7.87
N LEU A 10 -9.46 -4.58 -6.56
CA LEU A 10 -8.48 -4.94 -5.54
C LEU A 10 -7.95 -6.34 -5.79
N VAL A 11 -8.80 -7.25 -6.28
CA VAL A 11 -8.42 -8.62 -6.63
C VAL A 11 -7.42 -8.64 -7.77
N GLU A 12 -7.59 -7.79 -8.79
CA GLU A 12 -6.63 -7.64 -9.89
C GLU A 12 -5.30 -7.08 -9.38
N MET A 13 -5.32 -6.05 -8.52
CA MET A 13 -4.11 -5.44 -7.97
C MET A 13 -3.32 -6.44 -7.09
N VAL A 14 -4.01 -7.16 -6.20
CA VAL A 14 -3.43 -8.24 -5.39
C VAL A 14 -2.85 -9.33 -6.29
N GLY A 15 -3.55 -9.70 -7.37
CA GLY A 15 -3.05 -10.64 -8.37
C GLY A 15 -1.76 -10.18 -9.07
N GLN A 16 -1.69 -8.90 -9.44
CA GLN A 16 -0.49 -8.31 -10.07
C GLN A 16 0.71 -8.31 -9.12
N VAL A 17 0.49 -7.93 -7.86
CA VAL A 17 1.56 -7.92 -6.83
C VAL A 17 2.00 -9.34 -6.50
N SER A 18 1.07 -10.27 -6.33
CA SER A 18 1.38 -11.69 -6.09
C SER A 18 2.20 -12.27 -7.24
N SER A 19 1.81 -11.99 -8.49
CA SER A 19 2.57 -12.39 -9.68
C SER A 19 3.98 -11.80 -9.70
N PHE A 20 4.15 -10.54 -9.30
CA PHE A 20 5.47 -9.91 -9.21
C PHE A 20 6.36 -10.59 -8.15
N VAL A 21 5.81 -10.94 -6.99
CA VAL A 21 6.53 -11.69 -5.95
C VAL A 21 6.87 -13.09 -6.43
N ASP A 22 5.94 -13.78 -7.08
CA ASP A 22 6.14 -15.14 -7.61
C ASP A 22 7.22 -15.21 -8.71
N LYS A 23 7.36 -14.15 -9.51
CA LYS A 23 8.45 -14.02 -10.51
C LYS A 23 9.86 -14.01 -9.88
N ALA A 24 9.98 -13.81 -8.57
CA ALA A 24 11.25 -13.94 -7.86
C ALA A 24 11.70 -15.40 -7.67
N GLY A 25 10.83 -16.37 -7.99
CA GLY A 25 11.11 -17.80 -7.88
C GLY A 25 10.53 -18.42 -6.61
N LYS A 26 10.96 -19.66 -6.32
CA LYS A 26 10.47 -20.44 -5.16
C LYS A 26 11.24 -20.16 -3.88
N ASP A 27 12.39 -19.51 -3.98
CA ASP A 27 13.24 -19.22 -2.84
C ASP A 27 12.64 -18.10 -1.98
N ALA A 28 12.70 -18.30 -0.66
CA ALA A 28 12.12 -17.34 0.27
C ALA A 28 12.82 -15.98 0.23
N SER A 29 14.14 -15.93 0.02
CA SER A 29 14.91 -14.68 0.07
C SER A 29 14.58 -13.69 -1.06
N PRO A 30 14.59 -14.10 -2.35
CA PRO A 30 14.16 -13.23 -3.44
C PRO A 30 12.71 -12.75 -3.32
N ARG A 31 11.79 -13.62 -2.90
CA ARG A 31 10.39 -13.25 -2.68
C ARG A 31 10.25 -12.20 -1.56
N ARG A 32 10.94 -12.38 -0.42
CA ARG A 32 11.01 -11.36 0.65
C ARG A 32 11.52 -10.02 0.12
N ALA A 33 12.57 -10.03 -0.70
CA ALA A 33 13.10 -8.81 -1.29
C ALA A 33 12.06 -8.08 -2.16
N ARG A 34 11.24 -8.82 -2.92
CA ARG A 34 10.14 -8.23 -3.69
C ARG A 34 9.02 -7.67 -2.84
N ILE A 35 8.61 -8.38 -1.77
CA ILE A 35 7.59 -7.87 -0.84
C ILE A 35 8.09 -6.59 -0.19
N ARG A 36 9.35 -6.59 0.29
CA ARG A 36 9.98 -5.39 0.87
C ARG A 36 9.99 -4.23 -0.12
N GLN A 37 10.41 -4.47 -1.36
CA GLN A 37 10.46 -3.44 -2.40
C GLN A 37 9.09 -2.77 -2.62
N ILE A 38 8.01 -3.55 -2.63
CA ILE A 38 6.66 -2.97 -2.80
C ILE A 38 6.24 -2.24 -1.52
N ALA A 39 6.50 -2.81 -0.34
CA ALA A 39 6.16 -2.17 0.93
C ALA A 39 6.86 -0.81 1.10
N GLU A 40 8.15 -0.72 0.75
CA GLU A 40 8.93 0.53 0.77
C GLU A 40 8.41 1.54 -0.25
N LEU A 41 8.07 1.10 -1.46
CA LEU A 41 7.47 1.95 -2.48
C LEU A 41 6.11 2.51 -2.03
N SER A 42 5.26 1.66 -1.45
CA SER A 42 3.98 2.06 -0.88
C SER A 42 4.15 3.02 0.31
N ALA A 43 5.14 2.77 1.17
CA ALA A 43 5.47 3.66 2.28
C ALA A 43 5.88 5.05 1.77
N ASP A 44 6.77 5.15 0.78
CA ASP A 44 7.13 6.45 0.22
C ASP A 44 5.92 7.15 -0.40
N PHE A 45 5.08 6.43 -1.15
CA PHE A 45 3.83 6.98 -1.68
C PHE A 45 2.94 7.59 -0.58
N TYR A 46 2.63 6.84 0.48
CA TYR A 46 1.78 7.34 1.56
C TYR A 46 2.43 8.49 2.34
N ARG A 47 3.76 8.48 2.51
CA ARG A 47 4.50 9.59 3.09
C ARG A 47 4.36 10.86 2.25
N GLN A 48 4.50 10.76 0.93
CA GLN A 48 4.33 11.91 0.05
C GLN A 48 2.87 12.38 -0.02
N LEU A 49 1.91 11.46 0.03
CA LEU A 49 0.48 11.78 0.11
C LEU A 49 0.17 12.58 1.38
N MET A 50 0.65 12.10 2.54
CA MET A 50 0.52 12.79 3.82
C MET A 50 1.10 14.21 3.73
N ARG A 51 2.30 14.39 3.17
CA ARG A 51 2.90 15.71 2.95
C ARG A 51 2.02 16.62 2.10
N GLY A 52 1.51 16.10 0.96
CA GLY A 52 0.64 16.86 0.07
C GLY A 52 -0.68 17.28 0.73
N LEU A 53 -1.29 16.39 1.52
CA LEU A 53 -2.50 16.68 2.30
C LEU A 53 -2.25 17.74 3.39
N SER A 54 -1.03 17.78 3.95
CA SER A 54 -0.61 18.83 4.88
C SER A 54 -0.17 20.14 4.21
N GLY A 55 -0.33 20.28 2.89
CA GLY A 55 0.07 21.49 2.14
C GLY A 55 1.59 21.65 1.96
N LEU A 56 2.37 20.60 2.22
CA LEU A 56 3.81 20.59 1.98
C LEU A 56 4.12 20.17 0.55
N GLU A 57 5.30 20.57 0.05
CA GLU A 57 5.75 20.14 -1.26
C GLU A 57 5.97 18.62 -1.29
N VAL A 58 5.38 17.99 -2.30
CA VAL A 58 5.58 16.58 -2.65
C VAL A 58 6.93 16.42 -3.36
N SER A 59 7.77 15.50 -2.87
CA SER A 59 9.02 15.13 -3.52
C SER A 59 8.88 13.78 -4.25
N GLY A 60 9.64 13.59 -5.33
CA GLY A 60 9.59 12.36 -6.13
C GLY A 60 9.93 12.60 -7.59
N ASP A 61 9.98 11.53 -8.36
CA ASP A 61 10.03 11.64 -9.82
C ASP A 61 8.67 12.10 -10.39
N GLU A 62 8.65 12.35 -11.69
CA GLU A 62 7.43 12.83 -12.38
C GLU A 62 6.28 11.82 -12.28
N THR A 63 6.58 10.51 -12.29
CA THR A 63 5.57 9.46 -12.19
C THR A 63 4.88 9.49 -10.84
N LEU A 64 5.66 9.58 -9.75
CA LEU A 64 5.14 9.66 -8.40
C LEU A 64 4.35 10.96 -8.19
N ARG A 65 4.87 12.09 -8.67
CA ARG A 65 4.18 13.40 -8.57
C ARG A 65 2.85 13.40 -9.33
N ALA A 66 2.80 12.82 -10.53
CA ALA A 66 1.57 12.70 -11.31
C ALA A 66 0.54 11.81 -10.60
N ALA A 67 0.98 10.66 -10.06
CA ALA A 67 0.12 9.76 -9.29
C ALA A 67 -0.47 10.46 -8.06
N LEU A 68 0.37 11.16 -7.28
CA LEU A 68 -0.06 11.87 -6.07
C LEU A 68 -1.01 13.02 -6.38
N THR A 69 -0.80 13.76 -7.46
CA THR A 69 -1.71 14.84 -7.89
C THR A 69 -3.10 14.27 -8.19
N ALA A 70 -3.18 13.14 -8.89
CA ALA A 70 -4.43 12.46 -9.17
C ALA A 70 -5.09 11.90 -7.90
N THR A 71 -4.30 11.32 -7.00
CA THR A 71 -4.79 10.75 -5.73
C THR A 71 -5.30 11.82 -4.78
N ILE A 72 -4.57 12.91 -4.55
CA ILE A 72 -4.97 14.00 -3.64
C ILE A 72 -6.37 14.54 -4.01
N SER A 73 -6.68 14.62 -5.31
CA SER A 73 -7.98 15.09 -5.79
C SER A 73 -9.15 14.14 -5.52
N HIS A 74 -8.89 12.87 -5.23
CA HIS A 74 -9.90 11.82 -5.04
C HIS A 74 -9.76 11.06 -3.70
N TRP A 75 -8.78 11.42 -2.88
CA TRP A 75 -8.52 10.80 -1.60
C TRP A 75 -9.68 11.08 -0.65
N ARG A 76 -10.21 10.02 -0.04
CA ARG A 76 -11.40 10.11 0.82
C ARG A 76 -11.07 10.33 2.31
N GLY A 77 -9.79 10.29 2.67
CA GLY A 77 -9.32 10.50 4.05
C GLY A 77 -8.52 11.78 4.24
N ASP A 78 -7.90 11.89 5.40
CA ASP A 78 -7.02 12.99 5.81
C ASP A 78 -5.55 12.52 5.84
N ALA A 79 -4.67 13.39 6.37
CA ALA A 79 -3.25 13.10 6.53
C ALA A 79 -3.01 11.98 7.56
N GLU A 80 -3.86 11.88 8.58
CA GLU A 80 -3.84 10.85 9.61
C GLU A 80 -4.12 9.47 9.00
N LEU A 81 -5.11 9.34 8.12
CA LEU A 81 -5.36 8.10 7.41
C LEU A 81 -4.17 7.71 6.49
N ALA A 82 -3.58 8.69 5.81
CA ALA A 82 -2.37 8.45 5.01
C ALA A 82 -1.19 7.99 5.90
N SER A 83 -1.06 8.55 7.10
CA SER A 83 -0.07 8.12 8.10
C SER A 83 -0.32 6.68 8.56
N ALA A 84 -1.57 6.29 8.84
CA ALA A 84 -1.88 4.91 9.23
C ALA A 84 -1.52 3.90 8.12
N CYS A 85 -1.75 4.26 6.85
CA CYS A 85 -1.33 3.44 5.72
C CYS A 85 0.20 3.36 5.60
N LEU A 86 0.91 4.47 5.85
CA LEU A 86 2.37 4.50 5.91
C LEU A 86 2.90 3.57 7.01
N ASP A 87 2.42 3.72 8.23
CA ASP A 87 2.84 2.89 9.38
C ASP A 87 2.63 1.41 9.08
N ARG A 88 1.48 1.07 8.47
CA ARG A 88 1.20 -0.32 8.08
C ARG A 88 2.19 -0.87 7.05
N CYS A 89 2.67 -0.07 6.11
CA CYS A 89 3.70 -0.47 5.15
C CYS A 89 5.08 -0.66 5.81
N LEU A 90 5.41 0.18 6.79
CA LEU A 90 6.64 0.04 7.57
C LEU A 90 6.60 -1.22 8.43
N ASP A 91 5.47 -1.53 9.07
CA ASP A 91 5.26 -2.77 9.81
C ASP A 91 5.43 -4.01 8.93
N THR A 92 4.89 -3.98 7.69
CA THR A 92 5.12 -5.07 6.72
C THR A 92 6.61 -5.27 6.46
N THR A 93 7.38 -4.19 6.30
CA THR A 93 8.82 -4.25 6.06
C THR A 93 9.54 -4.97 7.22
N LEU A 94 9.18 -4.63 8.47
CA LEU A 94 9.71 -5.29 9.67
C LEU A 94 9.31 -6.78 9.74
N GLN A 95 8.06 -7.11 9.40
CA GLN A 95 7.57 -8.49 9.39
C GLN A 95 8.26 -9.35 8.31
N VAL A 96 8.58 -8.77 7.14
CA VAL A 96 9.42 -9.42 6.12
C VAL A 96 10.80 -9.76 6.69
N GLU A 97 11.43 -8.82 7.41
CA GLU A 97 12.75 -9.01 8.01
C GLU A 97 12.75 -10.04 9.15
N ALA A 98 11.64 -10.12 9.90
CA ALA A 98 11.40 -11.14 10.91
C ALA A 98 11.09 -12.54 10.32
N ASN A 99 11.16 -12.72 9.00
CA ASN A 99 10.84 -13.96 8.29
C ASN A 99 9.40 -14.45 8.49
N ALA A 100 8.43 -13.53 8.59
CA ALA A 100 7.01 -13.88 8.62
C ALA A 100 6.60 -14.72 7.38
N ASN A 101 5.52 -15.49 7.51
CA ASN A 101 4.97 -16.25 6.39
C ASN A 101 4.54 -15.28 5.28
N GLN A 102 5.16 -15.39 4.12
CA GLN A 102 5.01 -14.41 3.04
C GLN A 102 3.61 -14.35 2.44
N ALA A 103 2.93 -15.49 2.30
CA ALA A 103 1.59 -15.54 1.72
C ALA A 103 0.60 -14.85 2.66
N THR A 104 0.61 -15.26 3.94
CA THR A 104 -0.22 -14.64 4.98
C THR A 104 0.11 -13.15 5.15
N LEU A 105 1.39 -12.77 5.13
CA LEU A 105 1.81 -11.38 5.25
C LEU A 105 1.24 -10.51 4.11
N LEU A 106 1.30 -11.02 2.88
CA LEU A 106 0.82 -10.28 1.72
C LEU A 106 -0.70 -10.08 1.77
N GLU A 107 -1.44 -11.14 2.09
CA GLU A 107 -2.90 -11.11 2.27
C GLU A 107 -3.29 -10.12 3.37
N CYS A 108 -2.74 -10.28 4.58
CA CYS A 108 -3.05 -9.38 5.71
C CYS A 108 -2.70 -7.93 5.39
N TRP A 109 -1.56 -7.68 4.74
CA TRP A 109 -1.17 -6.31 4.41
C TRP A 109 -2.15 -5.62 3.46
N PHE A 110 -2.62 -6.31 2.41
CA PHE A 110 -3.60 -5.74 1.49
C PHE A 110 -4.98 -5.58 2.13
N ASP A 111 -5.40 -6.54 2.94
CA ASP A 111 -6.65 -6.45 3.69
C ASP A 111 -6.62 -5.24 4.65
N ASP A 112 -5.52 -5.05 5.39
CA ASP A 112 -5.36 -3.92 6.32
C ASP A 112 -5.39 -2.58 5.58
N LEU A 113 -4.68 -2.45 4.45
CA LEU A 113 -4.72 -1.22 3.64
C LEU A 113 -6.13 -0.97 3.07
N TRP A 114 -6.83 -2.02 2.65
CA TRP A 114 -8.20 -1.89 2.16
C TRP A 114 -9.15 -1.45 3.28
N LEU A 115 -9.07 -2.07 4.47
CA LEU A 115 -9.86 -1.73 5.65
C LEU A 115 -9.66 -0.27 6.07
N LEU A 116 -8.39 0.17 6.17
CA LEU A 116 -8.03 1.55 6.49
C LEU A 116 -8.68 2.53 5.49
N THR A 117 -8.53 2.27 4.19
CA THR A 117 -8.97 3.21 3.14
C THR A 117 -10.48 3.20 2.87
N HIS A 118 -11.20 2.15 3.26
CA HIS A 118 -12.64 2.00 3.02
C HIS A 118 -13.50 2.18 4.28
N GLY A 119 -12.91 2.59 5.40
CA GLY A 119 -13.65 3.00 6.59
C GLY A 119 -14.23 1.85 7.41
N MET A 120 -13.75 0.61 7.24
CA MET A 120 -13.89 -0.37 8.31
C MET A 120 -12.73 -0.15 9.28
N THR A 121 -12.88 0.85 10.15
CA THR A 121 -12.14 0.85 11.41
C THR A 121 -12.30 -0.53 12.04
N PRO A 122 -11.22 -1.28 12.34
CA PRO A 122 -11.30 -2.43 13.22
C PRO A 122 -11.56 -1.90 14.63
N ALA A 123 -12.80 -1.47 14.87
CA ALA A 123 -13.33 -1.40 16.22
C ALA A 123 -13.48 -2.85 16.68
N ALA A 124 -12.76 -3.22 17.75
CA ALA A 124 -12.86 -4.48 18.50
C ALA A 124 -11.98 -5.67 18.05
N ILE A 125 -10.65 -5.50 18.06
CA ILE A 125 -9.78 -6.62 18.49
C ILE A 125 -8.85 -6.09 19.59
N GLY A 126 -9.23 -6.32 20.85
CA GLY A 126 -8.39 -6.04 22.02
C GLY A 126 -9.08 -5.19 23.09
N SER A 127 -10.06 -5.78 23.78
CA SER A 127 -10.30 -5.52 25.21
C SER A 127 -9.90 -6.76 25.99
#